data_AF-A0A0F9GA69-F1
#
_entry.id   AF-A0A0F9GA69-F1
#
_cell.length_a   1.000
_cell.length_b   1.000
_cell.length_c   1.000
_cell.angle_alpha   90.00
_cell.angle_beta   90.00
_cell.angle_gamma   90.00
#
_symmetry.space_group_name_H-M   'P 1'
#
loop_
_entity.id
_entity.type
_entity.pdbx_description
1 polymer ?
#
loop_
_entity_poly.entity_id
_entity_poly.type
_entity_poly.pdbx_seq_one_letter_code
_entity_poly.pdbx_strand_id
1 'polypeptide(L)'
;QYLDAKIEVDWDKCISCFSCAEVCPTESFFRKDIPNTQEKPTYNGIQYSQGIKRRVDYDDDKCVQCGACVNACPKDAITMIIDTIKTSGEFKELFWPDLTYRLKNRQTK
;
A
#
# COMPACT_ATOMS: atom_id res chain seq x y z
N GLN A 1 1.84 -0.32 21.90
CA GLN A 1 0.70 -0.90 21.15
C GLN A 1 1.17 -1.07 19.71
N TYR A 2 0.83 -2.16 19.05
CA TYR A 2 1.14 -2.40 17.64
C TYR A 2 -0.08 -2.96 16.92
N LEU A 3 -0.13 -2.80 15.61
CA LEU A 3 -1.27 -3.17 14.79
C LEU A 3 -1.06 -4.57 14.22
N ASP A 4 -2.17 -5.28 14.06
CA ASP A 4 -2.31 -6.35 13.09
C ASP A 4 -3.25 -5.82 12.01
N ALA A 5 -2.70 -5.52 10.84
CA ALA A 5 -3.40 -4.85 9.76
C ALA A 5 -2.98 -5.39 8.39
N LYS A 6 -3.86 -5.25 7.40
CA LYS A 6 -3.60 -5.69 6.02
C LYS A 6 -3.63 -4.52 5.06
N ILE A 7 -2.86 -4.63 3.99
CA ILE A 7 -2.90 -3.70 2.87
C ILE A 7 -3.69 -4.34 1.73
N GLU A 8 -4.71 -3.62 1.25
CA GLU A 8 -5.44 -3.99 0.05
C GLU A 8 -5.18 -2.96 -1.04
N VAL A 9 -5.00 -3.44 -2.28
CA VAL A 9 -4.69 -2.60 -3.44
C VAL A 9 -5.75 -2.81 -4.51
N ASP A 10 -6.41 -1.72 -4.89
CA ASP A 10 -7.26 -1.62 -6.08
C ASP A 10 -6.37 -1.38 -7.30
N TRP A 11 -6.06 -2.45 -8.02
CA TRP A 11 -5.16 -2.40 -9.17
C TRP A 11 -5.76 -1.67 -10.37
N ASP A 12 -7.09 -1.53 -10.44
CA ASP A 12 -7.77 -0.79 -11.52
C ASP A 12 -7.61 0.73 -11.35
N LYS A 13 -7.58 1.21 -10.10
CA LYS A 13 -7.25 2.61 -9.79
C LYS A 13 -5.77 2.93 -9.84
N CYS A 14 -4.91 1.91 -9.75
CA CYS A 14 -3.47 2.09 -9.73
C CYS A 14 -2.93 2.57 -11.10
N ILE A 15 -2.34 3.76 -11.10
CA ILE A 15 -1.71 4.35 -12.30
C ILE A 15 -0.20 4.09 -12.40
N SER A 16 0.35 3.24 -11.52
CA SER A 16 1.80 2.95 -11.46
C SER A 16 2.69 4.20 -11.40
N CYS A 17 2.33 5.18 -10.57
CA CYS A 17 3.13 6.39 -10.34
C CYS A 17 4.34 6.18 -9.41
N PHE A 18 4.41 5.04 -8.72
CA PHE A 18 5.49 4.62 -7.81
C PHE A 18 5.64 5.42 -6.51
N SER A 19 4.75 6.36 -6.19
CA SER A 19 4.81 7.09 -4.91
C SER A 19 4.78 6.17 -3.68
N CYS A 20 4.01 5.07 -3.74
CA CYS A 20 3.99 4.07 -2.66
C CYS A 20 5.32 3.34 -2.47
N ALA A 21 6.06 3.08 -3.55
CA ALA A 21 7.38 2.45 -3.49
C ALA A 21 8.43 3.43 -2.94
N GLU A 22 8.31 4.72 -3.27
CA GLU A 22 9.24 5.75 -2.79
C GLU A 22 9.10 6.02 -1.28
N VAL A 23 7.88 5.95 -0.74
CA VAL A 23 7.65 6.17 0.70
C VAL A 23 7.76 4.89 1.54
N CYS A 24 7.89 3.72 0.92
CA CYS A 24 7.88 2.46 1.64
C CYS A 24 9.22 2.25 2.37
N PRO A 25 9.25 2.19 3.72
CA PRO A 25 10.49 2.03 4.46
C PRO A 25 11.10 0.62 4.37
N THR A 26 10.32 -0.37 3.92
CA THR A 26 10.74 -1.78 3.83
C THR A 26 10.76 -2.33 2.41
N GLU A 27 10.56 -1.47 1.42
CA GLU A 27 10.51 -1.84 0.00
C GLU A 27 9.47 -2.95 -0.30
N SER A 28 8.40 -3.05 0.51
CA SER A 28 7.28 -3.97 0.25
C SER A 28 6.51 -3.58 -1.02
N PHE A 29 6.47 -2.29 -1.36
CA PHE A 29 6.09 -1.82 -2.68
C PHE A 29 7.33 -1.56 -3.52
N PHE A 30 7.38 -2.12 -4.73
CA PHE A 30 8.56 -2.01 -5.60
C PHE A 30 8.20 -1.91 -7.09
N ARG A 31 9.17 -1.47 -7.88
CA ARG A 31 9.06 -1.39 -9.34
C ARG A 31 9.32 -2.78 -9.93
N LYS A 32 8.36 -3.32 -10.68
CA LYS A 32 8.50 -4.58 -11.40
C LYS A 32 8.51 -4.37 -12.90
N ASP A 33 9.59 -4.82 -13.52
CA ASP A 33 9.76 -4.85 -14.95
C ASP A 33 9.01 -6.08 -15.51
N ILE A 34 8.15 -5.84 -16.50
CA ILE A 34 7.41 -6.87 -17.23
C ILE A 34 7.98 -6.90 -18.65
N PRO A 35 8.45 -8.06 -19.12
CA PRO A 35 8.87 -8.23 -20.51
C PRO A 35 7.73 -7.84 -21.44
N ASN A 36 8.00 -6.89 -22.33
CA ASN A 36 6.97 -6.39 -23.24
C ASN A 36 6.81 -7.34 -24.43
N THR A 37 5.82 -8.24 -24.40
CA THR A 37 5.54 -9.19 -25.50
C THR A 37 4.77 -8.58 -26.68
N GLN A 38 4.41 -7.29 -26.66
CA GLN A 38 3.70 -6.64 -27.77
C GLN A 38 4.34 -5.29 -28.16
N GLU A 39 4.34 -4.98 -29.46
CA GLU A 39 4.76 -3.68 -29.98
C GLU A 39 3.90 -2.56 -29.34
N LYS A 40 4.50 -1.77 -28.44
CA LYS A 40 3.94 -0.58 -27.79
C LYS A 40 2.59 -0.79 -27.05
N PRO A 41 2.57 -1.41 -25.85
CA PRO A 41 1.34 -1.51 -25.08
C PRO A 41 0.91 -0.12 -24.60
N THR A 42 -0.37 0.19 -24.80
CA THR A 42 -1.06 1.30 -24.14
C THR A 42 -1.75 0.79 -22.89
N TYR A 43 -1.63 1.50 -21.77
CA TYR A 43 -2.43 1.27 -20.55
C TYR A 43 -2.90 2.63 -20.04
N ASN A 44 -4.21 2.80 -19.83
CA ASN A 44 -4.83 4.08 -19.46
C ASN A 44 -4.38 5.27 -20.35
N GLY A 45 -4.23 5.05 -21.66
CA GLY A 45 -3.89 6.11 -22.63
C GLY A 45 -2.41 6.52 -22.68
N ILE A 46 -1.54 5.92 -21.86
CA ILE A 46 -0.11 6.22 -21.85
C ILE A 46 0.63 5.23 -22.77
N GLN A 47 1.37 5.73 -23.76
CA GLN A 47 2.25 4.93 -24.62
C GLN A 47 3.63 4.77 -23.96
N TYR A 48 4.07 3.52 -23.77
CA TYR A 48 5.41 3.22 -23.25
C TYR A 48 6.43 3.06 -24.39
N SER A 49 7.69 3.45 -24.15
CA SER A 49 8.81 3.15 -25.05
C SER A 49 9.00 1.64 -25.16
N GLN A 50 9.38 1.13 -26.34
CA GLN A 50 9.58 -0.32 -26.55
C GLN A 50 10.56 -0.91 -25.53
N GLY A 51 10.19 -2.07 -24.96
CA GLY A 51 11.13 -2.98 -24.29
C GLY A 51 10.69 -3.50 -22.93
N ILE A 52 10.10 -2.67 -22.05
CA ILE A 52 9.77 -3.08 -20.68
C ILE A 52 8.54 -2.30 -20.17
N LYS A 53 7.46 -2.98 -19.79
CA LYS A 53 6.33 -2.36 -19.06
C LYS A 53 6.67 -2.38 -17.57
N ARG A 54 6.66 -1.22 -16.90
CA ARG A 54 6.88 -1.15 -15.44
C ARG A 54 5.56 -1.02 -14.72
N ARG A 55 5.34 -1.84 -13.69
CA ARG A 55 4.21 -1.71 -12.77
C ARG A 55 4.69 -1.67 -11.33
N VAL A 56 3.86 -1.13 -10.45
CA VAL A 56 4.02 -1.39 -9.01
C VAL A 56 3.66 -2.84 -8.74
N ASP A 57 4.43 -3.51 -7.88
CA ASP A 57 4.06 -4.80 -7.28
C ASP A 57 4.23 -4.71 -5.76
N TYR A 58 3.61 -5.64 -5.03
CA TYR A 58 3.52 -5.63 -3.57
C TYR A 58 3.90 -7.00 -2.97
N ASP A 59 4.74 -6.97 -1.94
CA ASP A 59 5.19 -8.13 -1.16
C ASP A 59 4.75 -7.96 0.30
N ASP A 60 3.74 -8.73 0.70
CA ASP A 60 3.13 -8.63 2.03
C ASP A 60 4.07 -9.07 3.15
N ASP A 61 4.99 -10.00 2.88
CA ASP A 61 5.91 -10.55 3.88
C ASP A 61 6.91 -9.49 4.38
N LYS A 62 7.15 -8.45 3.58
CA LYS A 62 8.01 -7.30 3.94
C LYS A 62 7.24 -6.15 4.59
N CYS A 63 5.91 -6.21 4.60
CA CYS A 63 5.09 -5.09 5.03
C CYS A 63 5.09 -4.97 6.56
N VAL A 64 5.44 -3.78 7.06
CA VAL A 64 5.38 -3.46 8.49
C VAL A 64 4.11 -2.71 8.90
N GLN A 65 3.12 -2.66 7.99
CA GLN A 65 1.78 -2.16 8.30
C GLN A 65 1.78 -0.71 8.87
N CYS A 66 2.66 0.16 8.34
CA CYS A 66 2.80 1.54 8.82
C CYS A 66 1.82 2.54 8.20
N GLY A 67 1.26 2.23 7.02
CA GLY A 67 0.25 3.05 6.35
C GLY A 67 0.79 4.25 5.56
N ALA A 68 2.12 4.37 5.38
CA ALA A 68 2.71 5.45 4.57
C ALA A 68 2.23 5.43 3.11
N CYS A 69 2.13 4.23 2.51
CA CYS A 69 1.66 4.03 1.14
C CYS A 69 0.21 4.51 0.92
N VAL A 70 -0.67 4.33 1.91
CA VAL A 70 -2.07 4.79 1.88
C VAL A 70 -2.11 6.31 1.73
N ASN A 71 -1.34 7.03 2.55
CA ASN A 71 -1.31 8.49 2.50
C ASN A 71 -0.62 9.02 1.22
N ALA A 72 0.32 8.26 0.64
CA ALA A 72 1.07 8.68 -0.53
C ALA A 72 0.35 8.38 -1.85
N CYS A 73 -0.69 7.55 -1.86
CA CYS A 73 -1.38 7.16 -3.08
C CYS A 73 -2.26 8.32 -3.60
N PRO A 74 -1.98 8.91 -4.78
CA PRO A 74 -2.77 10.03 -5.29
C PRO A 74 -4.12 9.64 -5.89
N LYS A 75 -4.42 8.34 -5.96
CA LYS A 75 -5.64 7.77 -6.55
C LYS A 75 -6.48 6.98 -5.56
N ASP A 76 -6.10 7.02 -4.28
CA ASP A 76 -6.75 6.26 -3.20
C ASP A 76 -6.93 4.77 -3.58
N ALA A 77 -5.91 4.22 -4.25
CA ALA A 77 -5.87 2.84 -4.73
C ALA A 77 -5.37 1.86 -3.66
N ILE A 78 -4.92 2.36 -2.49
CA ILE A 78 -4.32 1.54 -1.43
C ILE A 78 -5.10 1.82 -0.14
N THR A 79 -5.61 0.76 0.48
CA THR A 79 -6.37 0.81 1.73
C THR A 79 -5.66 -0.01 2.80
N MET A 80 -5.69 0.47 4.04
CA MET A 80 -5.24 -0.29 5.21
C MET A 80 -6.43 -0.73 6.03
N ILE A 81 -6.56 -2.02 6.28
CA ILE A 81 -7.58 -2.62 7.13
C ILE A 81 -6.95 -3.02 8.45
N ILE A 82 -7.44 -2.45 9.56
CA ILE A 82 -6.91 -2.73 10.90
C ILE A 82 -7.78 -3.81 11.57
N ASP A 83 -7.25 -5.01 11.71
CA ASP A 83 -7.95 -6.14 12.32
C ASP A 83 -7.95 -5.99 13.86
N THR A 84 -6.76 -5.93 14.45
CA THR A 84 -6.59 -5.88 15.90
C THR A 84 -5.49 -4.91 16.33
N ILE A 85 -5.64 -4.35 17.55
CA ILE A 85 -4.59 -3.59 18.21
C ILE A 85 -4.08 -4.43 19.37
N LYS A 86 -2.80 -4.77 19.31
CA LYS A 86 -2.12 -5.60 20.30
C LYS A 86 -1.31 -4.73 21.26
N THR A 87 -1.17 -5.21 22.48
CA THR A 87 -0.36 -4.58 23.55
C THR A 87 0.67 -5.58 24.05
N SER A 88 1.84 -5.10 24.44
CA SER A 88 2.90 -5.93 25.02
C SER A 88 3.49 -5.23 26.24
N GLY A 89 4.15 -6.00 27.11
CA GLY A 89 4.75 -5.50 28.35
C GLY A 89 3.76 -5.47 29.52
N GLU A 90 4.12 -4.72 30.56
CA GLU A 90 3.35 -4.60 31.80
C GLU A 90 2.05 -3.80 31.59
N PHE A 91 2.05 -2.85 30.65
CA PHE A 91 0.89 -2.03 30.31
C PHE A 91 0.08 -2.67 29.18
N LYS A 92 -0.77 -3.64 29.54
CA LYS A 92 -1.63 -4.39 28.59
C LYS A 92 -2.98 -3.74 28.32
N GLU A 93 -3.34 -2.71 29.06
CA GLU A 93 -4.61 -2.03 28.87
C GLU A 93 -4.53 -1.06 27.68
N LEU A 94 -5.62 -1.01 26.92
CA LEU A 94 -5.81 -0.02 25.88
C LEU A 94 -5.96 1.34 26.55
N PHE A 95 -4.89 2.14 26.52
CA PHE A 95 -4.89 3.45 27.19
C PHE A 95 -5.92 4.42 26.61
N TRP A 96 -6.36 4.22 25.35
CA TRP A 96 -7.33 5.11 24.69
C TRP A 96 -8.27 4.35 23.75
N PRO A 97 -9.40 3.83 24.26
CA PRO A 97 -10.36 3.07 23.47
C PRO A 97 -10.93 3.85 22.26
N ASP A 98 -11.17 5.15 22.41
CA ASP A 98 -11.68 5.99 21.32
C ASP A 98 -10.69 6.12 20.16
N LEU A 99 -9.38 6.13 20.45
CA LEU A 99 -8.36 6.15 19.40
C LEU A 99 -8.42 4.85 18.58
N THR A 100 -8.60 3.71 19.25
CA THR A 100 -8.75 2.41 18.58
C THR A 100 -9.97 2.39 17.67
N TYR A 101 -11.11 2.90 18.14
CA TYR A 101 -12.31 3.04 17.32
C TYR A 101 -12.05 3.91 16.08
N ARG A 102 -11.45 5.09 16.28
CA ARG A 102 -11.14 6.02 15.17
C ARG A 102 -10.17 5.44 14.15
N LEU A 103 -9.18 4.65 14.58
CA LEU A 103 -8.24 3.99 13.68
C LEU A 103 -8.95 2.92 12.84
N LYS A 104 -9.80 2.09 13.46
CA LYS A 104 -10.58 1.05 12.76
C LYS A 104 -11.61 1.62 11.78
N ASN A 105 -12.17 2.78 12.11
CA ASN A 105 -13.21 3.44 11.32
C ASN A 105 -12.66 4.61 10.50
N ARG A 106 -11.34 4.68 10.28
CA ARG A 106 -10.73 5.72 9.47
C ARG A 106 -11.19 5.54 8.03
N GLN A 107 -12.01 6.46 7.54
CA GLN A 107 -12.26 6.57 6.10
C GLN A 107 -10.99 7.12 5.45
N THR A 108 -10.35 6.32 4.60
CA THR A 108 -9.37 6.83 3.64
C THR A 108 -10.09 7.74 2.65
N LYS A 109 -9.39 8.77 2.18
CA LYS A 109 -9.96 9.85 1.36
C LYS A 109 -10.52 9.35 0.03
#